data_AF-A0A835XF22-F1
#
_entry.id   AF-A0A835XF22-F1
#
_cell.length_a   1.000
_cell.length_b   1.000
_cell.length_c   1.000
_cell.angle_alpha   90.00
_cell.angle_beta   90.00
_cell.angle_gamma   90.00
#
_symmetry.space_group_name_H-M   'P 1'
#
loop_
_entity.id
_entity.type
_entity.pdbx_description
1 polymer ?
#
loop_
_entity_poly.entity_id
_entity_poly.type
_entity_poly.pdbx_seq_one_letter_code
_entity_poly.pdbx_strand_id
1 'polypeptide(L)' 'MKFKYLPAKKLKVLMALFFGSGILGILIGTGLGIAQPIFMLTVMGVINLILGALVGWIFLTREPRESRKKRKK' A
#
# COMPACT_ATOMS: atom_id res chain seq x y z
N MET A 1 -1.22 -13.81 21.44
CA MET A 1 -1.39 -12.41 21.00
C MET A 1 -2.61 -12.31 20.09
N LYS A 2 -3.66 -11.58 20.48
CA LYS A 2 -4.85 -11.37 19.63
C LYS A 2 -4.49 -10.34 18.55
N PHE A 3 -4.00 -10.79 17.39
CA PHE A 3 -3.88 -9.93 16.23
C PHE A 3 -5.28 -9.45 15.86
N LYS A 4 -5.59 -8.18 16.19
CA LYS A 4 -6.85 -7.56 15.85
C LYS A 4 -6.92 -7.48 14.32
N TYR A 5 -7.71 -8.36 13.72
CA TYR A 5 -7.87 -8.43 12.27
C TYR A 5 -8.31 -7.06 11.73
N LEU A 6 -7.42 -6.37 11.02
CA LEU A 6 -7.81 -5.17 10.25
C LEU A 6 -8.88 -5.58 9.22
N PRO A 7 -9.96 -4.83 9.01
CA PRO A 7 -10.96 -5.16 7.99
C PRO A 7 -10.34 -5.18 6.59
N ALA A 8 -10.71 -6.14 5.73
CA ALA A 8 -10.20 -6.24 4.35
C ALA A 8 -10.39 -4.94 3.55
N LYS A 9 -11.50 -4.24 3.78
CA LYS A 9 -11.79 -2.94 3.17
C LYS A 9 -10.76 -1.87 3.54
N LYS A 10 -10.35 -1.82 4.80
CA LYS A 10 -9.32 -0.86 5.27
C LYS A 10 -7.94 -1.22 4.73
N LEU A 11 -7.63 -2.51 4.65
CA LEU A 11 -6.35 -2.97 4.13
C LEU A 11 -6.18 -2.67 2.63
N LYS A 12 -7.27 -2.80 1.86
CA LYS A 12 -7.31 -2.44 0.43
C LYS A 12 -7.12 -0.94 0.20
N VAL A 13 -7.77 -0.10 1.01
CA VAL A 13 -7.60 1.37 0.98
C VAL A 13 -6.17 1.75 1.38
N LEU A 14 -5.62 1.12 2.42
CA LEU A 14 -4.26 1.37 2.88
C LEU A 14 -3.22 1.01 1.81
N MET A 15 -3.37 -0.15 1.16
CA MET A 15 -2.55 -0.55 0.01
C MET A 15 -2.61 0.49 -1.10
N ALA A 16 -3.80 0.93 -1.50
CA ALA A 16 -3.98 1.92 -2.55
C ALA A 16 -3.34 3.28 -2.20
N LEU A 17 -3.40 3.70 -0.93
CA LEU A 17 -2.77 4.93 -0.45
C LEU A 17 -1.25 4.84 -0.52
N PHE A 18 -0.65 3.73 -0.07
CA PHE A 18 0.80 3.53 -0.10
C PHE A 18 1.34 3.43 -1.53
N PHE A 19 0.68 2.67 -2.40
CA PHE A 19 1.07 2.58 -3.81
C PHE A 19 0.87 3.91 -4.55
N GLY A 20 -0.28 4.57 -4.36
CA GLY A 20 -0.58 5.84 -5.03
C GLY A 20 0.39 6.94 -4.64
N SER A 21 0.65 7.12 -3.34
CA SER A 21 1.63 8.10 -2.87
C SER A 21 3.08 7.72 -3.22
N GLY A 22 3.43 6.43 -3.23
CA GLY A 22 4.75 5.96 -3.64
C GLY A 22 5.05 6.24 -5.11
N ILE A 23 4.10 5.93 -6.00
CA ILE A 23 4.20 6.21 -7.44
C ILE A 23 4.29 7.72 -7.69
N LEU A 24 3.40 8.51 -7.07
CA LEU A 24 3.43 9.97 -7.20
C LEU A 24 4.74 10.58 -6.65
N GLY A 25 5.22 10.09 -5.51
CA GLY A 25 6.48 10.54 -4.91
C GLY A 25 7.70 10.26 -5.79
N ILE A 26 7.73 9.11 -6.47
CA ILE A 26 8.78 8.80 -7.45
C ILE A 26 8.66 9.69 -8.68
N LEU A 27 7.46 9.82 -9.27
CA LEU A 27 7.24 10.63 -10.47
C LEU A 27 7.61 12.11 -10.25
N ILE A 28 7.18 12.68 -9.12
CA ILE A 28 7.50 14.07 -8.76
C ILE A 28 8.98 14.20 -8.41
N GLY A 29 9.54 13.23 -7.67
CA GLY A 29 10.94 13.22 -7.28
C GLY A 29 11.86 13.21 -8.50
N THR A 30 11.62 12.34 -9.48
CA THR A 30 12.50 12.22 -10.66
C THR A 30 12.18 13.20 -11.78
N GLY A 31 10.93 13.68 -11.89
CA GLY A 31 10.45 14.39 -13.08
C GLY A 31 10.44 15.92 -12.98
N LEU A 32 10.38 16.50 -11.77
CA LEU A 32 10.07 17.93 -11.62
C LEU A 32 11.22 18.85 -11.21
N GLY A 33 12.43 18.34 -10.97
CA GLY A 33 13.66 19.15 -10.93
C GLY A 33 13.63 20.39 -10.03
N ILE A 34 12.80 20.41 -8.98
CA ILE A 34 12.72 21.54 -8.06
C ILE A 34 13.84 21.35 -7.03
N ALA A 35 14.73 22.33 -6.93
CA ALA A 35 15.96 22.28 -6.17
C ALA A 35 15.77 21.73 -4.73
N GLN A 36 16.52 20.66 -4.37
CA GLN A 36 16.65 20.01 -3.03
C GLN A 36 15.55 19.01 -2.59
N PRO A 37 15.88 18.04 -1.71
CA PRO A 37 16.58 16.81 -2.07
C PRO A 37 15.63 15.85 -2.80
N ILE A 38 15.66 15.91 -4.13
CA ILE A 38 15.00 14.97 -5.05
C ILE A 38 15.20 13.50 -4.60
N PHE A 39 16.41 13.18 -4.15
CA PHE A 39 16.76 11.87 -3.61
C PHE A 39 15.87 11.44 -2.45
N MET A 40 15.50 12.34 -1.54
CA MET A 40 14.69 12.02 -0.36
C MET A 40 13.24 11.72 -0.75
N LEU A 41 12.69 12.42 -1.74
CA LEU A 41 11.34 12.18 -2.24
C LEU A 41 11.26 10.82 -2.97
N THR A 42 12.27 10.52 -3.79
CA THR A 42 12.40 9.22 -4.46
C THR A 42 12.58 8.09 -3.46
N VAL A 43 13.44 8.25 -2.44
CA VAL A 43 13.64 7.27 -1.36
C VAL A 43 12.35 7.07 -0.56
N MET A 44 11.63 8.13 -0.21
CA MET A 44 10.31 8.03 0.44
C MET A 44 9.28 7.32 -0.45
N GLY A 45 9.29 7.58 -1.75
CA GLY A 45 8.43 6.90 -2.71
C GLY A 45 8.73 5.41 -2.83
N VAL A 46 10.01 5.02 -2.84
CA VAL A 46 10.45 3.62 -2.82
C VAL A 46 10.06 2.93 -1.52
N ILE A 47 10.25 3.59 -0.38
CA ILE A 47 9.79 3.07 0.93
C ILE A 47 8.28 2.84 0.91
N ASN A 48 7.48 3.79 0.40
CA ASN A 48 6.04 3.63 0.30
C ASN A 48 5.61 2.52 -0.67
N LEU A 49 6.36 2.26 -1.74
CA LEU A 49 6.14 1.09 -2.59
C LEU A 49 6.41 -0.22 -1.84
N ILE A 50 7.50 -0.29 -1.05
CA ILE A 50 7.82 -1.48 -0.25
C ILE A 50 6.73 -1.72 0.81
N LEU A 51 6.31 -0.68 1.54
CA LEU A 51 5.19 -0.79 2.49
C LEU A 51 3.88 -1.18 1.78
N GLY A 52 3.59 -0.58 0.63
CA GLY A 52 2.43 -0.94 -0.19
C GLY A 52 2.46 -2.42 -0.60
N ALA A 53 3.62 -2.91 -1.06
CA ALA A 53 3.82 -4.30 -1.42
C ALA A 53 3.69 -5.25 -0.21
N LEU A 54 4.21 -4.86 0.95
CA LEU A 54 4.07 -5.62 2.21
C LEU A 54 2.59 -5.70 2.66
N VAL A 55 1.85 -4.59 2.58
CA VAL A 55 0.41 -4.54 2.87
C VAL A 55 -0.38 -5.35 1.83
N GLY A 56 0.00 -5.28 0.57
CA GLY A 56 -0.57 -6.10 -0.52
C GLY A 56 -0.30 -7.59 -0.33
N TRP A 57 0.91 -7.96 0.09
CA TRP A 57 1.25 -9.33 0.47
C TRP A 57 0.38 -9.80 1.63
N ILE A 58 0.27 -9.03 2.71
CA ILE A 58 -0.63 -9.35 3.83
C ILE A 58 -2.09 -9.44 3.37
N PHE A 59 -2.52 -8.62 2.41
CA PHE A 59 -3.85 -8.70 1.82
C PHE A 59 -4.06 -10.01 1.05
N LEU A 60 -3.05 -10.48 0.32
CA LEU A 60 -3.07 -11.74 -0.44
C LEU A 60 -2.94 -12.99 0.45
N THR A 61 -2.10 -12.97 1.48
CA THR A 61 -1.88 -14.10 2.41
C THR A 61 -3.00 -14.25 3.44
N ARG A 62 -3.91 -13.28 3.53
CA ARG A 62 -5.12 -13.45 4.33
C ARG A 62 -6.00 -14.52 3.70
N GLU A 63 -6.09 -15.66 4.36
CA GLU A 63 -7.07 -16.70 4.02
C GLU A 63 -8.45 -16.07 3.77
N PRO A 64 -9.10 -16.40 2.64
CA PRO A 64 -10.37 -15.80 2.28
C PRO A 64 -11.44 -16.29 3.26
N ARG A 65 -11.68 -15.51 4.33
CA ARG A 65 -12.89 -15.65 5.14
C ARG A 65 -14.17 -15.27 4.36
N GLU A 66 -14.02 -14.92 3.08
CA GLU A 66 -15.10 -14.50 2.18
C GLU A 66 -15.63 -15.63 1.28
N SER A 67 -15.11 -16.86 1.41
CA SER A 67 -15.80 -18.04 0.83
C SER A 67 -17.00 -18.50 1.66
N ARG A 68 -17.21 -17.96 2.88
CA ARG A 68 -18.30 -18.40 3.79
C ARG A 68 -19.51 -17.44 3.89
N LYS A 69 -19.62 -16.41 3.04
CA LYS A 69 -20.80 -15.52 3.01
C LYS A 69 -21.37 -15.19 1.62
N LYS A 70 -20.77 -15.65 0.52
CA LYS A 70 -21.37 -15.59 -0.84
C LYS A 70 -22.01 -16.91 -1.30
N ARG A 71 -22.32 -17.82 -0.37
CA ARG A 71 -23.38 -18.85 -0.52
C ARG A 71 -24.50 -18.38 0.41
N LYS A 72 -25.63 -17.93 -0.15
CA LYS A 72 -26.79 -17.24 0.49
C LYS A 72 -26.80 -15.72 0.34
N LYS A 73 -26.92 -15.23 -0.89
CA LYS A 73 -28.12 -14.48 -1.31
C LYS A 73 -28.14 -14.36 -2.83
#